data_AF-A0A8J2J0P5-F1
#
_entry.id   AF-A0A8J2J0P5-F1
#
_cell.length_a   1.000
_cell.length_b   1.000
_cell.length_c   1.000
_cell.angle_alpha   90.00
_cell.angle_beta   90.00
_cell.angle_gamma   90.00
#
_symmetry.space_group_name_H-M   'P 1'
#
loop_
_entity.id
_entity.type
_entity.pdbx_description
1 polymer ?
#
loop_
_entity_poly.entity_id
_entity_poly.type
_entity_poly.pdbx_seq_one_letter_code
_entity_poly.pdbx_strand_id
1 'polypeptide(L)'
;MYDEHNIVTALYHDLSRKYLKHFKTIEKVWKVSNRAKREQLFEGCTHRHYKPEPEWNVAQITEDEDVFLRMLTWRATASLKQQFHCGLDGGPGDYAVVKDEQWKPPLYHPKLAVRNLYVYFSDHPYGETIDVRVDATWEKTEKFDEDVKAYILLPYHIASDILRRQVGPDCLYQGYATHYAMSLTRLRSDAKFFYECVNDQFVSRSEKVPLNEDSEDEYRVGSVGTDIFNAIHTRTFSHTFWLSMSELLLILFNSTNNTDRVLKQIHYLGRHQFGIAKENVARNIATGIARGCFNCSAGLQSGHNDYSYRGKLVLTHFHLHLLADLCTYRTCDTDMAVYQLRKLDEFYKRKPYERKKLSERESEALHELCSIVAFMKYFEILFPESKDDMNYNIRDALVSTRLHMLDCEVERFKQTICSEISDVDMNDLKDPLIAGRVLDGLTVSAKRELGTSIDHIYKDMVSDLIEVLQSPELLAHLFEVMHDPLRIYERLEKDSHFLSILEPNFKRRVQARRVRDAGRSLLPSYETELGFAGRWRMAGGRRRIVRSEIAQTILALFDKPHLQGGDLNGICACTAGTNI
;
A
#
# COMPACT_ATOMS: atom_id res chain seq x y z
N MET A 1 24.04 18.71 2.93
CA MET A 1 23.54 17.64 2.05
C MET A 1 22.17 17.29 2.57
N TYR A 2 21.13 17.52 1.76
CA TYR A 2 19.75 17.19 2.15
C TYR A 2 19.53 15.70 1.85
N ASP A 3 18.85 15.00 2.75
CA ASP A 3 18.50 13.60 2.55
C ASP A 3 17.28 13.52 1.60
N GLU A 4 17.56 13.33 0.30
CA GLU A 4 16.55 13.20 -0.76
C GLU A 4 15.74 11.90 -0.66
N HIS A 5 16.02 11.01 0.31
CA HIS A 5 15.31 9.73 0.47
C HIS A 5 14.02 9.84 1.30
N ASN A 6 13.74 11.00 1.90
CA ASN A 6 12.54 11.21 2.69
C ASN A 6 11.46 11.94 1.85
N ILE A 7 10.31 11.29 1.62
CA ILE A 7 9.25 11.84 0.76
C ILE A 7 8.68 13.16 1.33
N VAL A 8 8.65 13.33 2.65
CA VAL A 8 8.11 14.52 3.31
C VAL A 8 8.98 15.74 2.96
N THR A 9 10.30 15.61 3.09
CA THR A 9 11.23 16.69 2.75
C THR A 9 11.25 16.92 1.23
N ALA A 10 11.18 15.86 0.42
CA ALA A 10 11.11 15.97 -1.03
C ALA A 10 9.87 16.73 -1.51
N LEU A 11 8.68 16.42 -0.98
CA LEU A 11 7.42 17.10 -1.31
C LEU A 11 7.45 18.58 -0.88
N TYR A 12 7.97 18.86 0.32
CA TYR A 12 8.16 20.23 0.77
C TYR A 12 9.10 21.02 -0.16
N HIS A 13 10.24 20.43 -0.55
CA HIS A 13 11.16 21.05 -1.49
C HIS A 13 10.54 21.25 -2.87
N ASP A 14 9.74 20.30 -3.34
CA ASP A 14 9.00 20.44 -4.60
C ASP A 14 8.00 21.60 -4.56
N LEU A 15 7.21 21.72 -3.49
CA LEU A 15 6.33 22.87 -3.27
C LEU A 15 7.12 24.18 -3.27
N SER A 16 8.26 24.23 -2.58
CA SER A 16 9.12 25.42 -2.53
C SER A 16 9.67 25.79 -3.93
N ARG A 17 10.14 24.81 -4.72
CA ARG A 17 10.60 25.03 -6.11
C ARG A 17 9.46 25.52 -7.01
N LYS A 18 8.29 24.88 -6.94
CA LYS A 18 7.09 25.27 -7.71
C LYS A 18 6.63 26.66 -7.34
N TYR A 19 6.66 27.00 -6.05
CA TYR A 19 6.37 28.34 -5.56
C TYR A 19 7.34 29.37 -6.16
N LEU A 20 8.66 29.17 -6.05
CA LEU A 20 9.64 30.10 -6.63
C LEU A 20 9.45 30.32 -8.14
N LYS A 21 9.10 29.24 -8.86
CA LYS A 21 8.91 29.28 -10.32
C LYS A 21 7.58 29.93 -10.74
N HIS A 22 6.49 29.66 -10.01
CA HIS A 22 5.13 29.95 -10.47
C HIS A 22 4.39 31.01 -9.64
N PHE A 23 4.89 31.41 -8.47
CA PHE A 23 4.16 32.28 -7.54
C PHE A 23 3.73 33.61 -8.16
N LYS A 24 4.60 34.31 -8.90
CA LYS A 24 4.24 35.58 -9.56
C LYS A 24 3.05 35.44 -10.52
N THR A 25 2.97 34.31 -11.21
CA THR A 25 1.85 34.00 -12.11
C THR A 25 0.58 33.72 -11.30
N ILE A 26 0.69 32.91 -10.24
CA ILE A 26 -0.42 32.59 -9.33
C ILE A 26 -0.96 33.88 -8.68
N GLU A 27 -0.09 34.71 -8.11
CA GLU A 27 -0.44 35.99 -7.50
C GLU A 27 -1.18 36.91 -8.48
N LYS A 28 -0.66 37.06 -9.71
CA LYS A 28 -1.29 37.89 -10.74
C LYS A 28 -2.68 37.39 -11.10
N VAL A 29 -2.84 36.08 -11.33
CA VAL A 29 -4.14 35.48 -11.67
C VAL A 29 -5.12 35.60 -10.50
N TRP A 30 -4.66 35.36 -9.28
CA TRP A 30 -5.47 35.40 -8.06
C TRP A 30 -6.00 36.80 -7.75
N LYS A 31 -5.13 37.82 -7.79
CA LYS A 31 -5.50 39.21 -7.52
C LYS A 31 -6.46 39.79 -8.57
N VAL A 32 -6.34 39.39 -9.83
CA VAL A 32 -7.26 39.84 -10.90
C VAL A 32 -8.59 39.08 -10.87
N SER A 33 -8.64 37.90 -10.25
CA SER A 33 -9.87 37.10 -10.14
C SER A 33 -10.80 37.69 -9.10
N ASN A 34 -12.10 37.80 -9.43
CA ASN A 34 -13.13 38.13 -8.43
C ASN A 34 -13.44 36.90 -7.54
N ARG A 35 -14.20 37.11 -6.45
CA ARG A 35 -14.57 36.04 -5.50
C ARG A 35 -15.14 34.79 -6.20
N ALA A 36 -16.11 34.96 -7.09
CA ALA A 36 -16.72 33.83 -7.82
C ALA A 36 -15.69 33.06 -8.67
N LYS A 37 -14.75 33.78 -9.31
CA LYS A 37 -13.67 33.15 -10.07
C LYS A 37 -12.66 32.44 -9.16
N ARG A 38 -12.39 32.97 -7.97
CA ARG A 38 -11.53 32.33 -6.95
C ARG A 38 -12.18 31.07 -6.37
N GLU A 39 -13.47 31.12 -6.08
CA GLU A 39 -14.28 29.94 -5.72
C GLU A 39 -14.24 28.91 -6.85
N GLN A 40 -14.42 29.35 -8.10
CA GLN A 40 -14.28 28.48 -9.27
C GLN A 40 -12.85 27.93 -9.45
N LEU A 41 -11.80 28.64 -9.03
CA LEU A 41 -10.44 28.08 -9.06
C LEU A 41 -10.27 26.98 -8.02
N PHE A 42 -10.89 27.10 -6.85
CA PHE A 42 -10.99 25.97 -5.93
C PHE A 42 -11.83 24.83 -6.53
N GLU A 43 -12.97 25.13 -7.15
CA GLU A 43 -13.85 24.11 -7.78
C GLU A 43 -13.27 23.48 -9.06
N GLY A 44 -12.45 24.21 -9.81
CA GLY A 44 -11.85 23.82 -11.08
C GLY A 44 -10.49 23.15 -10.92
N CYS A 45 -9.80 23.40 -9.80
CA CYS A 45 -8.68 22.57 -9.33
C CYS A 45 -9.18 21.37 -8.51
N THR A 46 -10.42 21.36 -8.04
CA THR A 46 -11.05 20.15 -7.53
C THR A 46 -11.51 19.30 -8.71
N HIS A 47 -10.74 18.25 -9.04
CA HIS A 47 -11.36 17.03 -9.56
C HIS A 47 -12.61 16.72 -8.71
N ARG A 48 -13.68 16.13 -9.27
CA ARG A 48 -14.98 15.85 -8.59
C ARG A 48 -14.88 15.12 -7.22
N HIS A 49 -13.68 14.71 -6.82
CA HIS A 49 -13.37 13.93 -5.63
C HIS A 49 -12.36 14.61 -4.70
N TYR A 50 -11.74 15.73 -5.09
CA TYR A 50 -10.93 16.54 -4.17
C TYR A 50 -11.88 17.38 -3.31
N LYS A 51 -11.81 17.21 -2.00
CA LYS A 51 -12.45 18.12 -1.04
C LYS A 51 -11.35 19.06 -0.55
N PRO A 52 -11.61 20.38 -0.48
CA PRO A 52 -10.73 21.28 0.26
C PRO A 52 -10.48 20.71 1.66
N GLU A 53 -9.27 20.85 2.18
CA GLU A 53 -8.97 20.44 3.55
C GLU A 53 -10.02 21.05 4.50
N PRO A 54 -10.51 20.32 5.52
CA PRO A 54 -11.58 20.79 6.40
C PRO A 54 -11.32 22.17 7.02
N GLU A 55 -10.05 22.50 7.21
CA GLU A 55 -9.53 23.77 7.72
C GLU A 55 -9.59 24.93 6.71
N TRP A 56 -9.73 24.66 5.41
CA TRP A 56 -9.83 25.70 4.40
C TRP A 56 -11.23 26.26 4.41
N ASN A 57 -11.40 27.37 5.11
CA ASN A 57 -12.59 28.20 4.98
C ASN A 57 -12.57 28.88 3.60
N VAL A 58 -13.00 28.14 2.56
CA VAL A 58 -12.98 28.60 1.18
C VAL A 58 -13.67 29.95 1.05
N ALA A 59 -14.78 30.17 1.75
CA ALA A 59 -15.49 31.45 1.73
C ALA A 59 -14.62 32.62 2.23
N GLN A 60 -13.86 32.41 3.30
CA GLN A 60 -12.93 33.43 3.81
C GLN A 60 -11.72 33.61 2.87
N ILE A 61 -11.18 32.52 2.35
CA ILE A 61 -10.01 32.54 1.48
C ILE A 61 -10.33 33.24 0.14
N THR A 62 -11.55 33.11 -0.36
CA THR A 62 -11.97 33.73 -1.63
C THR A 62 -12.44 35.17 -1.45
N GLU A 63 -12.87 35.53 -0.24
CA GLU A 63 -13.25 36.89 0.16
C GLU A 63 -12.04 37.81 0.33
N ASP A 64 -11.00 37.36 1.05
CA ASP A 64 -9.74 38.11 1.20
C ASP A 64 -8.68 37.61 0.20
N GLU A 65 -8.32 38.47 -0.75
CA GLU A 65 -7.38 38.12 -1.81
C GLU A 65 -5.97 37.80 -1.34
N ASP A 66 -5.57 38.32 -0.18
CA ASP A 66 -4.23 38.12 0.33
C ASP A 66 -4.15 36.87 1.22
N VAL A 67 -5.25 36.37 1.79
CA VAL A 67 -5.24 35.18 2.68
C VAL A 67 -4.67 33.96 1.98
N PHE A 68 -5.17 33.62 0.78
CA PHE A 68 -4.65 32.47 0.02
C PHE A 68 -3.16 32.61 -0.26
N LEU A 69 -2.74 33.80 -0.69
CA LEU A 69 -1.35 34.06 -1.05
C LEU A 69 -0.45 33.96 0.17
N ARG A 70 -0.86 34.53 1.31
CA ARG A 70 -0.15 34.40 2.60
C ARG A 70 -0.04 32.93 3.03
N MET A 71 -1.13 32.16 2.94
CA MET A 71 -1.13 30.73 3.25
C MET A 71 -0.16 29.95 2.35
N LEU A 72 -0.22 30.17 1.04
CA LEU A 72 0.64 29.50 0.06
C LEU A 72 2.11 29.87 0.28
N THR A 73 2.41 31.15 0.50
CA THR A 73 3.74 31.63 0.86
C THR A 73 4.24 30.97 2.13
N TRP A 74 3.43 30.94 3.19
CA TRP A 74 3.80 30.29 4.46
C TRP A 74 4.15 28.82 4.24
N ARG A 75 3.26 28.05 3.60
CA ARG A 75 3.48 26.62 3.33
C ARG A 75 4.72 26.33 2.48
N ALA A 76 5.06 27.21 1.54
CA ALA A 76 6.18 27.01 0.63
C ALA A 76 7.54 27.52 1.17
N THR A 77 7.54 28.39 2.19
CA THR A 77 8.76 29.09 2.65
C THR A 77 9.10 28.87 4.13
N ALA A 78 8.12 28.62 4.99
CA ALA A 78 8.37 28.26 6.37
C ALA A 78 8.88 26.81 6.45
N SER A 79 9.91 26.56 7.25
CA SER A 79 10.41 25.19 7.43
C SER A 79 9.32 24.29 8.01
N LEU A 80 9.38 22.99 7.75
CA LEU A 80 8.39 22.04 8.26
C LEU A 80 8.27 22.11 9.80
N LYS A 81 9.39 22.29 10.51
CA LYS A 81 9.41 22.54 11.95
C LYS A 81 8.74 23.86 12.36
N GLN A 82 8.90 24.92 11.57
CA GLN A 82 8.17 26.17 11.80
C GLN A 82 6.67 25.97 11.59
N GLN A 83 6.24 25.25 10.54
CA GLN A 83 4.83 24.95 10.31
C GLN A 83 4.23 24.08 11.43
N PHE A 84 5.04 23.16 11.97
CA PHE A 84 4.65 22.31 13.10
C PHE A 84 4.32 23.12 14.35
N HIS A 85 5.18 24.09 14.71
CA HIS A 85 5.03 24.89 15.93
C HIS A 85 4.18 26.15 15.75
N CYS A 86 4.22 26.77 14.57
CA CYS A 86 3.64 28.07 14.29
C CYS A 86 2.74 28.03 13.05
N GLY A 87 1.59 28.68 13.15
CA GLY A 87 0.69 28.89 12.04
C GLY A 87 0.99 30.19 11.31
N LEU A 88 0.22 30.43 10.24
CA LEU A 88 0.24 31.70 9.53
C LEU A 88 -0.05 32.88 10.49
N ASP A 89 0.66 33.99 10.32
CA ASP A 89 0.48 35.24 11.09
C ASP A 89 0.57 35.06 12.62
N GLY A 90 1.38 34.09 13.07
CA GLY A 90 1.55 33.79 14.50
C GLY A 90 0.41 32.96 15.10
N GLY A 91 -0.48 32.43 14.26
CA GLY A 91 -1.52 31.50 14.67
C GLY A 91 -0.99 30.15 15.18
N PRO A 92 -1.87 29.22 15.55
CA PRO A 92 -1.47 27.89 16.00
C PRO A 92 -0.80 27.09 14.87
N GLY A 93 0.32 26.43 15.19
CA GLY A 93 0.97 25.50 14.27
C GLY A 93 0.17 24.21 14.06
N ASP A 94 0.61 23.39 13.11
CA ASP A 94 -0.12 22.18 12.71
C ASP A 94 -0.35 21.21 13.88
N TYR A 95 0.62 21.08 14.79
CA TYR A 95 0.44 20.26 15.99
C TYR A 95 -0.70 20.78 16.88
N ALA A 96 -0.75 22.11 17.11
CA ALA A 96 -1.77 22.72 17.96
C ALA A 96 -3.15 22.59 17.32
N VAL A 97 -3.25 22.81 15.99
CA VAL A 97 -4.53 22.66 15.28
C VAL A 97 -5.03 21.22 15.34
N VAL A 98 -4.20 20.22 15.03
CA VAL A 98 -4.58 18.80 15.11
C VAL A 98 -4.97 18.42 16.53
N LYS A 99 -4.24 18.91 17.53
CA LYS A 99 -4.54 18.65 18.94
C LYS A 99 -5.89 19.25 19.34
N ASP A 100 -6.18 20.49 18.95
CA ASP A 100 -7.39 21.21 19.34
C ASP A 100 -8.64 20.71 18.60
N GLU A 101 -8.51 20.33 17.32
CA GLU A 101 -9.60 19.71 16.54
C GLU A 101 -9.95 18.30 17.03
N GLN A 102 -9.03 17.62 17.72
CA GLN A 102 -9.18 16.22 18.14
C GLN A 102 -9.29 16.00 19.67
N TRP A 103 -9.31 17.04 20.52
CA TRP A 103 -9.49 16.86 21.97
C TRP A 103 -10.95 16.89 22.44
N LYS A 104 -11.85 16.27 21.67
CA LYS A 104 -12.92 15.48 22.28
C LYS A 104 -12.43 14.05 22.25
N PRO A 105 -11.95 13.47 23.37
CA PRO A 105 -11.56 12.07 23.35
C PRO A 105 -12.78 11.30 22.83
N PRO A 106 -12.69 10.58 21.69
CA PRO A 106 -13.74 9.64 21.37
C PRO A 106 -13.83 8.73 22.58
N LEU A 107 -15.00 8.67 23.20
CA LEU A 107 -15.30 7.79 24.32
C LEU A 107 -14.69 6.41 24.00
N TYR A 108 -13.59 6.07 24.68
CA TYR A 108 -12.86 4.82 24.61
C TYR A 108 -12.12 4.50 23.28
N HIS A 109 -10.79 4.62 23.27
CA HIS A 109 -9.95 3.74 22.43
C HIS A 109 -8.63 3.26 23.09
N PRO A 110 -8.70 2.28 24.01
CA PRO A 110 -7.52 1.57 24.48
C PRO A 110 -7.18 0.38 23.56
N LYS A 111 -5.99 0.44 22.92
CA LYS A 111 -5.23 -0.64 22.22
C LYS A 111 -5.63 -0.73 20.72
N LEU A 112 -4.77 -0.42 19.72
CA LEU A 112 -3.85 -1.37 19.05
C LEU A 112 -3.32 -0.95 17.66
N ALA A 113 -2.39 -1.75 17.11
CA ALA A 113 -1.68 -1.72 15.81
C ALA A 113 -0.50 -0.75 15.67
N VAL A 114 -0.63 0.51 16.04
CA VAL A 114 0.41 1.54 15.78
C VAL A 114 1.11 2.02 17.07
N ARG A 115 0.89 1.33 18.19
CA ARG A 115 1.23 1.82 19.55
C ARG A 115 2.70 2.12 19.83
N ASN A 116 3.61 1.69 18.99
CA ASN A 116 5.01 2.03 19.14
C ASN A 116 5.64 2.53 17.84
N LEU A 117 4.79 2.95 16.90
CA LEU A 117 5.21 3.74 15.77
C LEU A 117 5.16 5.22 16.12
N TYR A 118 6.30 5.88 15.95
CA TYR A 118 6.46 7.28 16.22
C TYR A 118 7.15 7.97 15.06
N VAL A 119 6.93 9.27 14.92
CA VAL A 119 7.49 10.08 13.84
C VAL A 119 8.30 11.22 14.43
N TYR A 120 9.48 11.46 13.89
CA TYR A 120 10.32 12.60 14.27
C TYR A 120 9.82 13.90 13.63
N PHE A 121 9.77 14.95 14.44
CA PHE A 121 9.49 16.34 14.07
C PHE A 121 10.71 17.22 14.44
N SER A 122 11.91 16.68 14.24
CA SER A 122 13.18 17.38 14.45
C SER A 122 13.72 17.95 13.13
N ASP A 123 14.70 18.85 13.16
CA ASP A 123 15.27 19.38 11.91
C ASP A 123 15.84 18.26 11.03
N HIS A 124 16.51 17.28 11.64
CA HIS A 124 16.99 16.05 10.99
C HIS A 124 17.03 14.89 12.00
N PRO A 125 16.21 13.83 11.83
CA PRO A 125 15.26 13.61 10.73
C PRO A 125 13.88 14.25 10.96
N TYR A 126 13.20 14.65 9.88
CA TYR A 126 11.82 15.17 9.90
C TYR A 126 10.89 14.25 9.10
N GLY A 127 9.79 13.78 9.70
CA GLY A 127 8.86 12.86 9.06
C GLY A 127 9.31 11.38 9.04
N GLU A 128 10.51 11.08 9.56
CA GLU A 128 10.99 9.70 9.68
C GLU A 128 10.24 8.95 10.77
N THR A 129 9.90 7.69 10.49
CA THR A 129 9.07 6.86 11.35
C THR A 129 9.91 5.75 12.01
N ILE A 130 9.78 5.56 13.33
CA ILE A 130 10.50 4.55 14.12
C ILE A 130 9.57 3.59 14.88
N ASP A 131 10.01 2.35 15.11
CA ASP A 131 9.34 1.39 16.02
C ASP A 131 10.13 1.14 17.30
N VAL A 132 9.58 1.60 18.42
CA VAL A 132 10.19 1.47 19.74
C VAL A 132 10.37 0.02 20.18
N ARG A 133 9.62 -0.95 19.62
CA ARG A 133 9.79 -2.37 19.99
C ARG A 133 11.04 -3.01 19.43
N VAL A 134 11.48 -2.58 18.25
CA VAL A 134 12.64 -3.18 17.57
C VAL A 134 13.94 -2.55 18.08
N ASP A 135 13.87 -1.30 18.55
CA ASP A 135 15.04 -0.49 18.89
C ASP A 135 15.40 -0.43 20.39
N ALA A 136 14.68 -1.11 21.27
CA ALA A 136 14.83 -0.90 22.72
C ALA A 136 16.13 -1.48 23.32
N THR A 137 17.21 -0.71 23.31
CA THR A 137 18.23 -0.72 24.37
C THR A 137 17.82 0.26 25.47
N TRP A 138 18.24 0.01 26.72
CA TRP A 138 17.84 0.83 27.88
C TRP A 138 18.31 2.30 27.80
N GLU A 139 19.44 2.58 27.14
CA GLU A 139 19.90 3.96 26.87
C GLU A 139 18.99 4.69 25.87
N LYS A 140 18.37 3.96 24.94
CA LYS A 140 17.39 4.53 24.00
C LYS A 140 16.06 4.85 24.69
N THR A 141 15.69 4.21 25.80
CA THR A 141 14.40 4.48 26.46
C THR A 141 14.34 5.81 27.20
N GLU A 142 15.43 6.28 27.84
CA GLU A 142 15.44 7.60 28.50
C GLU A 142 15.38 8.74 27.47
N LYS A 143 16.24 8.70 26.46
CA LYS A 143 16.22 9.67 25.36
C LYS A 143 14.88 9.66 24.62
N PHE A 144 14.31 8.48 24.38
CA PHE A 144 12.99 8.35 23.77
C PHE A 144 11.91 9.05 24.59
N ASP A 145 11.89 8.84 25.91
CA ASP A 145 10.93 9.50 26.80
C ASP A 145 11.14 11.02 26.82
N GLU A 146 12.39 11.49 26.75
CA GLU A 146 12.74 12.91 26.59
C GLU A 146 12.24 13.48 25.25
N ASP A 147 12.49 12.79 24.14
CA ASP A 147 12.07 13.21 22.79
C ASP A 147 10.53 13.25 22.67
N VAL A 148 9.83 12.30 23.29
CA VAL A 148 8.36 12.32 23.39
C VAL A 148 7.87 13.48 24.25
N LYS A 149 8.49 13.73 25.41
CA LYS A 149 8.15 14.87 26.29
C LYS A 149 8.44 16.21 25.65
N ALA A 150 9.49 16.28 24.82
CA ALA A 150 9.87 17.47 24.07
C ALA A 150 9.01 17.70 22.81
N TYR A 151 8.06 16.81 22.51
CA TYR A 151 7.26 16.81 21.29
C TYR A 151 8.10 16.74 20.00
N ILE A 152 9.34 16.26 20.11
CA ILE A 152 10.21 15.94 18.98
C ILE A 152 9.73 14.64 18.33
N LEU A 153 9.12 13.77 19.12
CA LEU A 153 8.64 12.48 18.67
C LEU A 153 7.16 12.31 19.00
N LEU A 154 6.33 12.09 17.98
CA LEU A 154 4.89 11.95 18.16
C LEU A 154 4.39 10.57 17.75
N PRO A 155 3.37 10.02 18.44
CA PRO A 155 2.69 8.82 17.99
C PRO A 155 2.20 8.99 16.54
N TYR A 156 2.41 7.97 15.71
CA TYR A 156 2.16 8.05 14.26
C TYR A 156 0.75 8.52 13.89
N HIS A 157 -0.29 8.14 14.64
CA HIS A 157 -1.66 8.60 14.36
C HIS A 157 -1.77 10.14 14.38
N ILE A 158 -1.21 10.79 15.40
CA ILE A 158 -1.15 12.27 15.51
C ILE A 158 -0.23 12.82 14.41
N ALA A 159 0.94 12.21 14.26
CA ALA A 159 1.93 12.64 13.28
C ALA A 159 1.39 12.60 11.85
N SER A 160 0.59 11.60 11.51
CA SER A 160 0.06 11.41 10.16
C SER A 160 -0.92 12.51 9.77
N ASP A 161 -1.69 13.04 10.73
CA ASP A 161 -2.58 14.19 10.50
C ASP A 161 -1.77 15.47 10.30
N ILE A 162 -0.70 15.65 11.08
CA ILE A 162 0.20 16.80 10.96
C ILE A 162 0.94 16.77 9.61
N LEU A 163 1.53 15.64 9.24
CA LEU A 163 2.21 15.49 7.95
C LEU A 163 1.25 15.71 6.78
N ARG A 164 0.01 15.20 6.88
CA ARG A 164 -1.02 15.46 5.86
C ARG A 164 -1.27 16.95 5.65
N ARG A 165 -1.29 17.74 6.71
CA ARG A 165 -1.47 19.21 6.62
C ARG A 165 -0.27 19.93 6.02
N GLN A 166 0.94 19.42 6.23
CA GLN A 166 2.18 20.07 5.80
C GLN A 166 2.52 19.81 4.34
N VAL A 167 2.33 18.57 3.89
CA VAL A 167 2.87 18.07 2.62
C VAL A 167 1.83 17.28 1.83
N GLY A 168 0.58 17.22 2.31
CA GLY A 168 -0.53 16.55 1.64
C GLY A 168 -0.64 15.05 1.99
N PRO A 169 -1.70 14.39 1.49
CA PRO A 169 -1.97 12.97 1.77
C PRO A 169 -0.92 12.01 1.20
N ASP A 170 -0.02 12.48 0.33
CA ASP A 170 1.06 11.69 -0.28
C ASP A 170 2.07 11.13 0.75
N CYS A 171 2.05 11.61 1.99
CA CYS A 171 2.90 11.10 3.07
C CYS A 171 2.37 9.84 3.76
N LEU A 172 1.14 9.43 3.44
CA LEU A 172 0.56 8.17 3.95
C LEU A 172 1.32 6.95 3.39
N TYR A 173 1.94 7.04 2.21
CA TYR A 173 2.65 5.93 1.57
C TYR A 173 3.94 5.55 2.29
N GLN A 174 4.67 6.55 2.81
CA GLN A 174 5.85 6.32 3.65
C GLN A 174 5.46 5.49 4.88
N GLY A 175 4.33 5.80 5.51
CA GLY A 175 3.82 5.04 6.65
C GLY A 175 3.50 3.59 6.33
N TYR A 176 2.94 3.31 5.14
CA TYR A 176 2.74 1.92 4.70
C TYR A 176 4.07 1.23 4.40
N ALA A 177 4.97 1.86 3.64
CA ALA A 177 6.29 1.31 3.37
C ALA A 177 7.03 0.95 4.68
N THR A 178 7.01 1.86 5.67
CA THR A 178 7.57 1.62 7.00
C THR A 178 6.83 0.51 7.75
N HIS A 179 5.48 0.49 7.72
CA HIS A 179 4.69 -0.56 8.36
C HIS A 179 5.07 -1.96 7.84
N TYR A 180 5.22 -2.13 6.53
CA TYR A 180 5.60 -3.41 5.94
C TYR A 180 7.09 -3.72 6.14
N ALA A 181 7.98 -2.71 6.09
CA ALA A 181 9.40 -2.88 6.42
C ALA A 181 9.55 -3.45 7.83
N MET A 182 8.85 -2.86 8.79
CA MET A 182 8.85 -3.32 10.16
C MET A 182 8.20 -4.68 10.33
N SER A 183 7.11 -4.94 9.61
CA SER A 183 6.47 -6.26 9.63
C SER A 183 7.44 -7.34 9.16
N LEU A 184 8.24 -7.07 8.13
CA LEU A 184 9.34 -7.96 7.71
C LEU A 184 10.42 -8.11 8.76
N THR A 185 10.85 -7.02 9.38
CA THR A 185 11.84 -7.06 10.46
C THR A 185 11.34 -7.91 11.63
N ARG A 186 10.08 -7.73 12.03
CA ARG A 186 9.45 -8.55 13.08
C ARG A 186 9.29 -9.99 12.64
N LEU A 187 8.95 -10.25 11.39
CA LEU A 187 8.87 -11.60 10.84
C LEU A 187 10.22 -12.33 10.95
N ARG A 188 11.33 -11.60 10.81
CA ARG A 188 12.69 -12.14 10.94
C ARG A 188 13.20 -12.29 12.37
N SER A 189 12.77 -11.42 13.27
CA SER A 189 13.36 -11.29 14.62
C SER A 189 12.45 -11.79 15.75
N ASP A 190 11.13 -11.84 15.54
CA ASP A 190 10.14 -12.23 16.53
C ASP A 190 9.45 -13.53 16.09
N ALA A 191 9.92 -14.66 16.63
CA ALA A 191 9.40 -15.98 16.32
C ALA A 191 7.90 -16.14 16.59
N LYS A 192 7.37 -15.41 17.58
CA LYS A 192 5.93 -15.42 17.87
C LYS A 192 5.15 -14.75 16.75
N PHE A 193 5.63 -13.60 16.28
CA PHE A 193 5.01 -12.89 15.16
C PHE A 193 5.13 -13.69 13.86
N PHE A 194 6.27 -14.33 13.63
CA PHE A 194 6.45 -15.25 12.50
C PHE A 194 5.44 -16.41 12.56
N TYR A 195 5.35 -17.11 13.69
CA TYR A 195 4.35 -18.15 13.92
C TYR A 195 2.91 -17.66 13.67
N GLU A 196 2.55 -16.47 14.16
CA GLU A 196 1.23 -15.88 13.94
C GLU A 196 0.95 -15.68 12.44
N CYS A 197 1.89 -15.12 11.69
CA CYS A 197 1.75 -14.92 10.24
C CYS A 197 1.62 -16.25 9.47
N VAL A 198 2.44 -17.26 9.82
CA VAL A 198 2.38 -18.59 9.20
C VAL A 198 1.07 -19.30 9.56
N ASN A 199 0.64 -19.19 10.81
CA ASN A 199 -0.64 -19.73 11.25
C ASN A 199 -1.82 -19.07 10.51
N ASP A 200 -1.77 -17.77 10.27
CA ASP A 200 -2.80 -17.08 9.47
C ASP A 200 -2.88 -17.61 8.04
N GLN A 201 -1.75 -17.91 7.39
CA GLN A 201 -1.74 -18.60 6.10
C GLN A 201 -2.33 -20.02 6.20
N PHE A 202 -1.89 -20.78 7.21
CA PHE A 202 -2.34 -22.15 7.43
C PHE A 202 -3.84 -22.27 7.67
N VAL A 203 -4.43 -21.41 8.51
CA VAL A 203 -5.88 -21.45 8.81
C VAL A 203 -6.72 -20.89 7.67
N SER A 204 -6.12 -20.06 6.80
CA SER A 204 -6.80 -19.44 5.67
C SER A 204 -6.68 -20.23 4.36
N ARG A 205 -5.98 -21.37 4.35
CA ARG A 205 -5.88 -22.27 3.20
C ARG A 205 -7.21 -22.52 2.48
N SER A 206 -7.18 -22.50 1.16
CA SER A 206 -8.31 -22.81 0.28
C SER A 206 -8.91 -24.18 0.56
N GLU A 207 -8.08 -25.17 0.87
CA GLU A 207 -8.53 -26.54 1.14
C GLU A 207 -9.35 -26.63 2.43
N LYS A 208 -9.24 -25.63 3.32
CA LYS A 208 -10.02 -25.55 4.55
C LYS A 208 -11.36 -24.83 4.38
N VAL A 209 -11.67 -24.34 3.19
CA VAL A 209 -13.01 -23.81 2.88
C VAL A 209 -13.95 -25.02 2.81
N PRO A 210 -14.85 -25.20 3.81
CA PRO A 210 -15.61 -26.44 3.91
C PRO A 210 -16.61 -26.55 2.76
N LEU A 211 -16.67 -27.74 2.17
CA LEU A 211 -17.65 -28.04 1.13
C LEU A 211 -19.07 -28.13 1.72
N ASN A 212 -19.25 -28.46 2.99
CA ASN A 212 -20.54 -28.41 3.70
C ASN A 212 -20.32 -27.92 5.14
N GLU A 213 -21.30 -27.25 5.75
CA GLU A 213 -21.20 -26.75 7.13
C GLU A 213 -20.88 -27.86 8.14
N ASP A 214 -21.30 -29.09 7.86
CA ASP A 214 -21.17 -30.24 8.76
C ASP A 214 -19.98 -31.17 8.45
N SER A 215 -19.18 -30.91 7.42
CA SER A 215 -18.04 -31.78 7.07
C SER A 215 -16.79 -31.40 7.90
N GLU A 216 -16.52 -32.13 8.97
CA GLU A 216 -15.23 -32.14 9.68
C GLU A 216 -14.19 -33.02 8.96
N ASP A 217 -14.05 -32.88 7.64
CA ASP A 217 -13.03 -33.66 6.93
C ASP A 217 -11.63 -33.21 7.35
N GLU A 218 -10.78 -34.18 7.69
CA GLU A 218 -9.39 -33.96 8.11
C GLU A 218 -8.55 -33.57 6.87
N TYR A 219 -8.64 -32.31 6.43
CA TYR A 219 -7.91 -31.80 5.28
C TYR A 219 -6.40 -31.72 5.57
N ARG A 220 -5.66 -32.76 5.19
CA ARG A 220 -4.18 -32.78 5.15
C ARG A 220 -3.67 -32.83 3.72
N VAL A 221 -3.61 -31.70 3.02
CA VAL A 221 -3.01 -31.67 1.66
C VAL A 221 -1.96 -30.57 1.46
N GLY A 222 -1.75 -29.64 2.40
CA GLY A 222 -0.66 -28.65 2.28
C GLY A 222 0.46 -28.86 3.29
N SER A 223 1.73 -28.75 2.86
CA SER A 223 2.87 -28.72 3.78
C SER A 223 2.94 -27.37 4.50
N VAL A 224 3.31 -27.37 5.79
CA VAL A 224 3.56 -26.12 6.56
C VAL A 224 4.58 -25.24 5.85
N GLY A 225 5.49 -25.85 5.09
CA GLY A 225 6.41 -25.16 4.19
C GLY A 225 5.76 -24.17 3.23
N THR A 226 4.62 -24.53 2.63
CA THR A 226 3.87 -23.62 1.74
C THR A 226 3.35 -22.39 2.49
N ASP A 227 2.90 -22.56 3.74
CA ASP A 227 2.41 -21.43 4.55
C ASP A 227 3.56 -20.54 5.00
N ILE A 228 4.70 -21.13 5.37
CA ILE A 228 5.93 -20.41 5.70
C ILE A 228 6.33 -19.53 4.52
N PHE A 229 6.39 -20.12 3.32
CA PHE A 229 6.73 -19.41 2.11
C PHE A 229 5.75 -18.27 1.83
N ASN A 230 4.45 -18.55 1.82
CA ASN A 230 3.41 -17.56 1.51
C ASN A 230 3.40 -16.40 2.52
N ALA A 231 3.65 -16.67 3.80
CA ALA A 231 3.69 -15.64 4.84
C ALA A 231 4.85 -14.66 4.61
N ILE A 232 6.03 -15.17 4.28
CA ILE A 232 7.21 -14.37 3.96
C ILE A 232 6.98 -13.63 2.65
N HIS A 233 6.62 -14.36 1.60
CA HIS A 233 6.41 -13.82 0.27
C HIS A 233 5.37 -12.69 0.24
N THR A 234 4.20 -12.86 0.85
CA THR A 234 3.13 -11.83 0.86
C THR A 234 3.61 -10.53 1.54
N ARG A 235 4.31 -10.64 2.68
CA ARG A 235 4.83 -9.48 3.41
C ARG A 235 5.98 -8.81 2.66
N THR A 236 6.86 -9.62 2.09
CA THR A 236 7.98 -9.14 1.27
C THR A 236 7.48 -8.40 0.05
N PHE A 237 6.53 -9.00 -0.68
CA PHE A 237 5.93 -8.40 -1.85
C PHE A 237 5.24 -7.08 -1.51
N SER A 238 4.45 -7.05 -0.45
CA SER A 238 3.73 -5.83 -0.05
C SER A 238 4.66 -4.71 0.40
N HIS A 239 5.76 -5.03 1.09
CA HIS A 239 6.81 -4.04 1.40
C HIS A 239 7.42 -3.47 0.12
N THR A 240 7.87 -4.36 -0.77
CA THR A 240 8.53 -3.94 -2.00
C THR A 240 7.57 -3.16 -2.88
N PHE A 241 6.30 -3.55 -2.97
CA PHE A 241 5.26 -2.80 -3.65
C PHE A 241 5.23 -1.32 -3.21
N TRP A 242 5.18 -1.04 -1.90
CA TRP A 242 5.11 0.34 -1.42
C TRP A 242 6.42 1.13 -1.64
N LEU A 243 7.56 0.47 -1.52
CA LEU A 243 8.85 1.08 -1.88
C LEU A 243 8.87 1.44 -3.37
N SER A 244 8.48 0.50 -4.23
CA SER A 244 8.41 0.68 -5.67
C SER A 244 7.44 1.79 -6.07
N MET A 245 6.28 1.87 -5.41
CA MET A 245 5.35 2.98 -5.60
C MET A 245 5.99 4.32 -5.25
N SER A 246 6.72 4.38 -4.14
CA SER A 246 7.40 5.60 -3.70
C SER A 246 8.47 6.03 -4.72
N GLU A 247 9.29 5.10 -5.21
CA GLU A 247 10.31 5.37 -6.23
C GLU A 247 9.69 5.81 -7.57
N LEU A 248 8.64 5.13 -8.03
CA LEU A 248 7.93 5.51 -9.26
C LEU A 248 7.27 6.88 -9.14
N LEU A 249 6.68 7.22 -7.98
CA LEU A 249 6.13 8.54 -7.72
C LEU A 249 7.23 9.61 -7.71
N LEU A 250 8.39 9.35 -7.10
CA LEU A 250 9.52 10.28 -7.16
C LEU A 250 9.99 10.54 -8.59
N ILE A 251 10.04 9.51 -9.44
CA ILE A 251 10.36 9.66 -10.85
C ILE A 251 9.28 10.46 -11.57
N LEU A 252 8.00 10.18 -11.29
CA LEU A 252 6.87 10.90 -11.86
C LEU A 252 6.96 12.40 -11.55
N PHE A 253 7.29 12.76 -10.31
CA PHE A 253 7.41 14.16 -9.90
C PHE A 253 8.66 14.86 -10.44
N ASN A 254 9.75 14.12 -10.67
CA ASN A 254 11.00 14.68 -11.17
C ASN A 254 11.12 14.65 -12.71
N SER A 255 10.33 13.84 -13.41
CA SER A 255 10.40 13.67 -14.86
C SER A 255 9.49 14.63 -15.61
N THR A 256 10.02 15.28 -16.66
CA THR A 256 9.22 16.13 -17.56
C THR A 256 8.79 15.42 -18.85
N ASN A 257 9.43 14.28 -19.21
CA ASN A 257 9.32 13.70 -20.55
C ASN A 257 8.74 12.28 -20.59
N ASN A 258 8.57 11.59 -19.45
CA ASN A 258 8.08 10.20 -19.39
C ASN A 258 6.87 9.99 -18.48
N THR A 259 6.13 11.05 -18.17
CA THR A 259 5.02 11.05 -17.20
C THR A 259 3.99 9.97 -17.51
N ASP A 260 3.48 9.88 -18.74
CA ASP A 260 2.48 8.88 -19.15
C ASP A 260 2.91 7.43 -18.88
N ARG A 261 4.17 7.10 -19.20
CA ARG A 261 4.70 5.75 -19.02
C ARG A 261 4.81 5.35 -17.55
N VAL A 262 5.30 6.28 -16.73
CA VAL A 262 5.41 6.08 -15.28
C VAL A 262 4.02 5.96 -14.66
N LEU A 263 3.06 6.77 -15.10
CA LEU A 263 1.67 6.68 -14.66
C LEU A 263 1.06 5.30 -14.94
N LYS A 264 1.27 4.79 -16.17
CA LYS A 264 0.83 3.44 -16.55
C LYS A 264 1.49 2.37 -15.68
N GLN A 265 2.79 2.46 -15.41
CA GLN A 265 3.50 1.49 -14.56
C GLN A 265 2.96 1.49 -13.11
N ILE A 266 2.72 2.68 -12.53
CA ILE A 266 2.09 2.82 -11.20
C ILE A 266 0.71 2.17 -11.22
N HIS A 267 -0.11 2.50 -12.21
CA HIS A 267 -1.46 1.93 -12.32
C HIS A 267 -1.43 0.39 -12.44
N TYR A 268 -0.52 -0.17 -13.24
CA TYR A 268 -0.37 -1.63 -13.37
C TYR A 268 0.06 -2.30 -12.07
N LEU A 269 1.09 -1.76 -11.41
CA LEU A 269 1.58 -2.29 -10.15
C LEU A 269 0.48 -2.23 -9.08
N GLY A 270 -0.25 -1.12 -9.02
CA GLY A 270 -1.36 -0.92 -8.08
C GLY A 270 -2.54 -1.84 -8.34
N ARG A 271 -2.89 -2.08 -9.61
CA ARG A 271 -3.94 -3.04 -10.00
C ARG A 271 -3.55 -4.49 -9.67
N HIS A 272 -2.28 -4.84 -9.83
CA HIS A 272 -1.78 -6.15 -9.46
C HIS A 272 -1.85 -6.37 -7.94
N GLN A 273 -1.37 -5.40 -7.14
CA GLN A 273 -1.48 -5.47 -5.68
C GLN A 273 -2.94 -5.46 -5.20
N PHE A 274 -3.84 -4.75 -5.90
CA PHE A 274 -5.27 -4.80 -5.63
C PHE A 274 -5.83 -6.23 -5.80
N GLY A 275 -5.41 -6.95 -6.85
CA GLY A 275 -5.75 -8.36 -7.04
C GLY A 275 -5.32 -9.23 -5.86
N ILE A 276 -4.04 -9.13 -5.47
CA ILE A 276 -3.48 -9.88 -4.33
C ILE A 276 -4.22 -9.57 -3.03
N ALA A 277 -4.42 -8.28 -2.71
CA ALA A 277 -5.12 -7.87 -1.49
C ALA A 277 -6.57 -8.37 -1.47
N LYS A 278 -7.26 -8.33 -2.62
CA LYS A 278 -8.63 -8.83 -2.75
C LYS A 278 -8.70 -10.35 -2.54
N GLU A 279 -7.78 -11.11 -3.09
CA GLU A 279 -7.70 -12.56 -2.87
C GLU A 279 -7.40 -12.89 -1.41
N ASN A 280 -6.51 -12.12 -0.78
CA ASN A 280 -6.20 -12.25 0.64
C ASN A 280 -7.46 -12.03 1.51
N VAL A 281 -8.27 -11.01 1.18
CA VAL A 281 -9.57 -10.76 1.81
C VAL A 281 -10.55 -11.91 1.58
N ALA A 282 -10.70 -12.36 0.32
CA ALA A 282 -11.60 -13.45 -0.04
C ALA A 282 -11.28 -14.73 0.75
N ARG A 283 -10.01 -15.10 0.76
CA ARG A 283 -9.49 -16.26 1.48
C ARG A 283 -9.75 -16.19 2.99
N ASN A 284 -9.45 -15.05 3.63
CA ASN A 284 -9.65 -14.89 5.07
C ASN A 284 -11.12 -14.88 5.48
N ILE A 285 -11.98 -14.23 4.68
CA ILE A 285 -13.43 -14.19 4.93
C ILE A 285 -14.05 -15.57 4.71
N ALA A 286 -13.69 -16.26 3.62
CA ALA A 286 -14.21 -17.59 3.29
C ALA A 286 -13.86 -18.67 4.33
N THR A 287 -12.74 -18.52 5.01
CA THR A 287 -12.30 -19.43 6.11
C THR A 287 -12.67 -18.90 7.50
N GLY A 288 -13.24 -17.71 7.61
CA GLY A 288 -13.55 -17.02 8.86
C GLY A 288 -15.05 -16.85 9.08
N ILE A 289 -15.49 -15.59 9.14
CA ILE A 289 -16.87 -15.17 9.41
C ILE A 289 -17.87 -15.74 8.41
N ALA A 290 -17.41 -16.04 7.18
CA ALA A 290 -18.23 -16.59 6.11
C ALA A 290 -17.89 -18.07 5.81
N ARG A 291 -17.34 -18.79 6.79
CA ARG A 291 -17.08 -20.24 6.68
C ARG A 291 -18.36 -20.97 6.26
N GLY A 292 -18.25 -21.85 5.26
CA GLY A 292 -19.39 -22.57 4.67
C GLY A 292 -20.19 -21.81 3.60
N CYS A 293 -19.92 -20.51 3.40
CA CYS A 293 -20.66 -19.67 2.46
C CYS A 293 -20.04 -19.63 1.05
N PHE A 294 -18.81 -20.12 0.88
CA PHE A 294 -18.05 -20.02 -0.37
C PHE A 294 -17.78 -21.41 -0.96
N ASN A 295 -17.79 -21.47 -2.29
CA ASN A 295 -17.14 -22.52 -3.06
C ASN A 295 -15.76 -22.01 -3.45
N CYS A 296 -14.74 -22.81 -3.17
CA CYS A 296 -13.38 -22.57 -3.65
C CYS A 296 -13.09 -23.57 -4.77
N SER A 297 -12.87 -23.08 -5.99
CA SER A 297 -12.32 -23.89 -7.07
C SER A 297 -10.87 -23.49 -7.31
N ALA A 298 -9.97 -24.47 -7.23
CA ALA A 298 -8.58 -24.27 -7.61
C ALA A 298 -8.52 -23.88 -9.09
N GLY A 299 -7.98 -22.70 -9.39
CA GLY A 299 -7.78 -22.26 -10.77
C GLY A 299 -6.75 -23.14 -11.45
N LEU A 300 -7.15 -23.86 -12.50
CA LEU A 300 -6.31 -24.81 -13.25
C LEU A 300 -5.06 -24.17 -13.91
N GLN A 301 -4.99 -22.84 -14.03
CA GLN A 301 -3.96 -22.17 -14.83
C GLN A 301 -3.24 -20.99 -14.16
N SER A 302 -3.83 -20.34 -13.15
CA SER A 302 -3.29 -19.08 -12.63
C SER A 302 -2.74 -19.15 -11.19
N GLY A 303 -2.85 -20.29 -10.51
CA GLY A 303 -2.50 -20.39 -9.08
C GLY A 303 -3.43 -19.59 -8.16
N HIS A 304 -4.36 -18.82 -8.72
CA HIS A 304 -5.38 -18.08 -7.99
C HIS A 304 -6.61 -18.96 -7.78
N ASN A 305 -7.13 -18.95 -6.55
CA ASN A 305 -8.36 -19.64 -6.20
C ASN A 305 -9.56 -18.78 -6.56
N ASP A 306 -10.52 -19.35 -7.29
CA ASP A 306 -11.79 -18.68 -7.55
C ASP A 306 -12.75 -18.98 -6.40
N TYR A 307 -13.19 -17.89 -5.75
CA TYR A 307 -14.15 -17.93 -4.65
C TYR A 307 -15.52 -17.50 -5.19
N SER A 308 -16.40 -18.48 -5.40
CA SER A 308 -17.78 -18.22 -5.79
C SER A 308 -18.71 -18.36 -4.58
N TYR A 309 -19.57 -17.37 -4.39
CA TYR A 309 -20.46 -17.34 -3.24
C TYR A 309 -21.69 -18.25 -3.44
N ARG A 310 -22.08 -18.99 -2.39
CA ARG A 310 -23.30 -19.82 -2.39
C ARG A 310 -24.51 -18.92 -2.17
N GLY A 311 -25.23 -18.59 -3.24
CA GLY A 311 -26.32 -17.61 -3.25
C GLY A 311 -27.46 -17.80 -2.23
N LYS A 312 -27.58 -18.97 -1.56
CA LYS A 312 -28.67 -19.28 -0.62
C LYS A 312 -28.57 -18.50 0.71
N LEU A 313 -27.39 -18.00 1.08
CA LEU A 313 -27.14 -17.29 2.36
C LEU A 313 -27.27 -15.76 2.26
N VAL A 314 -27.45 -15.21 1.05
CA VAL A 314 -27.60 -13.76 0.78
C VAL A 314 -28.81 -13.15 1.52
N LEU A 315 -29.86 -13.95 1.72
CA LEU A 315 -31.12 -13.46 2.28
C LEU A 315 -31.11 -13.35 3.82
N THR A 316 -30.19 -14.03 4.50
CA THR A 316 -30.19 -14.12 5.97
C THR A 316 -29.12 -13.25 6.63
N HIS A 317 -28.00 -12.98 5.95
CA HIS A 317 -26.87 -12.25 6.53
C HIS A 317 -26.33 -11.14 5.63
N PHE A 318 -26.93 -9.96 5.71
CA PHE A 318 -26.53 -8.77 4.94
C PHE A 318 -25.04 -8.40 5.09
N HIS A 319 -24.45 -8.60 6.27
CA HIS A 319 -23.02 -8.39 6.51
C HIS A 319 -22.16 -9.29 5.60
N LEU A 320 -22.46 -10.59 5.56
CA LEU A 320 -21.74 -11.55 4.74
C LEU A 320 -21.94 -11.29 3.25
N HIS A 321 -23.11 -10.81 2.85
CA HIS A 321 -23.36 -10.43 1.47
C HIS A 321 -22.44 -9.28 1.02
N LEU A 322 -22.33 -8.21 1.81
CA LEU A 322 -21.44 -7.08 1.50
C LEU A 322 -19.97 -7.50 1.43
N LEU A 323 -19.54 -8.34 2.38
CA LEU A 323 -18.18 -8.90 2.38
C LEU A 323 -17.93 -9.80 1.18
N ALA A 324 -18.87 -10.69 0.84
CA ALA A 324 -18.72 -11.60 -0.29
C ALA A 324 -18.69 -10.86 -1.63
N ASP A 325 -19.51 -9.84 -1.81
CA ASP A 325 -19.50 -9.02 -3.02
C ASP A 325 -18.12 -8.40 -3.27
N LEU A 326 -17.44 -7.95 -2.22
CA LEU A 326 -16.07 -7.43 -2.28
C LEU A 326 -15.07 -8.49 -2.75
N CYS A 327 -15.31 -9.76 -2.41
CA CYS A 327 -14.47 -10.91 -2.74
C CYS A 327 -14.73 -11.49 -4.14
N THR A 328 -15.94 -11.36 -4.68
CA THR A 328 -16.31 -11.97 -5.97
C THR A 328 -15.74 -11.20 -7.18
N TYR A 329 -15.72 -11.85 -8.34
CA TYR A 329 -15.35 -11.25 -9.63
C TYR A 329 -16.19 -10.01 -10.01
N ARG A 330 -17.37 -9.82 -9.40
CA ARG A 330 -18.23 -8.63 -9.63
C ARG A 330 -17.53 -7.33 -9.24
N THR A 331 -16.60 -7.40 -8.29
CA THR A 331 -15.73 -6.28 -7.92
C THR A 331 -14.44 -6.37 -8.72
N CYS A 332 -14.51 -6.15 -10.03
CA CYS A 332 -13.38 -6.32 -10.96
C CYS A 332 -12.43 -5.10 -11.02
N ASP A 333 -12.82 -3.99 -10.42
CA ASP A 333 -12.06 -2.74 -10.41
C ASP A 333 -12.15 -2.01 -9.06
N THR A 334 -11.38 -0.93 -8.98
CA THR A 334 -11.26 -0.09 -7.79
C THR A 334 -12.55 0.72 -7.53
N ASP A 335 -13.32 1.07 -8.56
CA ASP A 335 -14.58 1.85 -8.44
C ASP A 335 -15.67 1.03 -7.75
N MET A 336 -15.86 -0.21 -8.20
CA MET A 336 -16.78 -1.17 -7.58
C MET A 336 -16.33 -1.52 -6.15
N ALA A 337 -15.02 -1.63 -5.91
CA ALA A 337 -14.50 -1.89 -4.57
C ALA A 337 -14.83 -0.74 -3.61
N VAL A 338 -14.64 0.51 -4.03
CA VAL A 338 -15.05 1.69 -3.26
C VAL A 338 -16.53 1.65 -2.96
N TYR A 339 -17.37 1.37 -3.96
CA TYR A 339 -18.81 1.32 -3.78
C TYR A 339 -19.23 0.29 -2.71
N GLN A 340 -18.65 -0.90 -2.74
CA GLN A 340 -18.93 -1.95 -1.75
C GLN A 340 -18.37 -1.60 -0.36
N LEU A 341 -17.17 -1.03 -0.29
CA LEU A 341 -16.58 -0.58 0.97
C LEU A 341 -17.40 0.53 1.64
N ARG A 342 -18.00 1.45 0.86
CA ARG A 342 -18.93 2.47 1.38
C ARG A 342 -20.18 1.85 1.98
N LYS A 343 -20.80 0.89 1.29
CA LYS A 343 -21.96 0.16 1.84
C LYS A 343 -21.62 -0.56 3.13
N LEU A 344 -20.45 -1.20 3.18
CA LEU A 344 -19.96 -1.90 4.37
C LEU A 344 -19.73 -0.93 5.53
N ASP A 345 -19.22 0.27 5.25
CA ASP A 345 -19.07 1.31 6.27
C ASP A 345 -20.39 1.86 6.79
N GLU A 346 -21.32 2.22 5.91
CA GLU A 346 -22.65 2.67 6.32
C GLU A 346 -23.33 1.60 7.18
N PHE A 347 -23.15 0.33 6.81
CA PHE A 347 -23.62 -0.80 7.60
C PHE A 347 -22.94 -0.85 8.98
N TYR A 348 -21.63 -0.68 9.08
CA TYR A 348 -20.91 -0.64 10.36
C TYR A 348 -21.22 0.59 11.21
N LYS A 349 -21.44 1.76 10.61
CA LYS A 349 -21.91 2.97 11.32
C LYS A 349 -23.27 2.70 11.98
N ARG A 350 -24.19 2.03 11.28
CA ARG A 350 -25.51 1.63 11.82
C ARG A 350 -25.41 0.46 12.81
N LYS A 351 -24.49 -0.48 12.59
CA LYS A 351 -24.32 -1.69 13.40
C LYS A 351 -22.84 -1.93 13.78
N PRO A 352 -22.27 -1.14 14.71
CA PRO A 352 -20.84 -1.23 15.05
C PRO A 352 -20.43 -2.57 15.66
N TYR A 353 -21.37 -3.34 16.20
CA TYR A 353 -21.12 -4.66 16.76
C TYR A 353 -20.90 -5.74 15.69
N GLU A 354 -21.45 -5.58 14.48
CA GLU A 354 -21.23 -6.51 13.36
C GLU A 354 -19.76 -6.51 12.95
N ARG A 355 -19.16 -5.32 12.91
CA ARG A 355 -17.74 -5.15 12.66
C ARG A 355 -16.87 -5.90 13.67
N LYS A 356 -17.25 -5.94 14.94
CA LYS A 356 -16.51 -6.63 16.00
C LYS A 356 -16.53 -8.16 15.84
N LYS A 357 -17.37 -8.69 14.94
CA LYS A 357 -17.38 -10.12 14.62
C LYS A 357 -16.22 -10.52 13.71
N LEU A 358 -15.62 -9.57 12.98
CA LEU A 358 -14.41 -9.84 12.22
C LEU A 358 -13.27 -10.21 13.17
N SER A 359 -12.58 -11.30 12.84
CA SER A 359 -11.32 -11.64 13.47
C SER A 359 -10.22 -10.64 13.08
N GLU A 360 -9.10 -10.68 13.81
CA GLU A 360 -7.96 -9.79 13.57
C GLU A 360 -7.43 -9.94 12.13
N ARG A 361 -7.21 -11.18 11.67
CA ARG A 361 -6.76 -11.48 10.30
C ARG A 361 -7.70 -10.96 9.21
N GLU A 362 -9.02 -11.05 9.41
CA GLU A 362 -10.00 -10.56 8.44
C GLU A 362 -10.04 -9.04 8.41
N SER A 363 -9.93 -8.42 9.59
CA SER A 363 -9.82 -6.96 9.68
C SER A 363 -8.53 -6.44 9.07
N GLU A 364 -7.41 -7.16 9.20
CA GLU A 364 -6.13 -6.78 8.62
C GLU A 364 -6.14 -6.91 7.10
N ALA A 365 -6.63 -8.04 6.57
CA ALA A 365 -6.78 -8.22 5.13
C ALA A 365 -7.71 -7.15 4.53
N LEU A 366 -8.85 -6.87 5.17
CA LEU A 366 -9.78 -5.83 4.71
C LEU A 366 -9.13 -4.44 4.77
N HIS A 367 -8.31 -4.19 5.79
CA HIS A 367 -7.59 -2.94 5.92
C HIS A 367 -6.57 -2.75 4.78
N GLU A 368 -5.76 -3.77 4.48
CA GLU A 368 -4.82 -3.77 3.36
C GLU A 368 -5.53 -3.46 2.04
N LEU A 369 -6.65 -4.14 1.75
CA LEU A 369 -7.45 -3.85 0.56
C LEU A 369 -7.95 -2.40 0.53
N CYS A 370 -8.44 -1.88 1.66
CA CYS A 370 -8.87 -0.48 1.75
C CYS A 370 -7.73 0.49 1.45
N SER A 371 -6.52 0.21 1.95
CA SER A 371 -5.33 1.04 1.73
C SER A 371 -4.94 1.08 0.26
N ILE A 372 -4.95 -0.07 -0.42
CA ILE A 372 -4.66 -0.16 -1.87
C ILE A 372 -5.74 0.54 -2.69
N VAL A 373 -7.02 0.32 -2.38
CA VAL A 373 -8.13 0.99 -3.07
C VAL A 373 -8.07 2.50 -2.88
N ALA A 374 -7.77 2.97 -1.66
CA ALA A 374 -7.64 4.39 -1.36
C ALA A 374 -6.48 5.02 -2.14
N PHE A 375 -5.31 4.37 -2.15
CA PHE A 375 -4.17 4.81 -2.96
C PHE A 375 -4.55 4.92 -4.43
N MET A 376 -5.08 3.84 -5.02
CA MET A 376 -5.44 3.80 -6.43
C MET A 376 -6.44 4.90 -6.78
N LYS A 377 -7.46 5.11 -5.95
CA LYS A 377 -8.45 6.17 -6.17
C LYS A 377 -7.84 7.55 -6.11
N TYR A 378 -7.00 7.79 -5.11
CA TYR A 378 -6.33 9.08 -4.98
C TYR A 378 -5.40 9.34 -6.16
N PHE A 379 -4.64 8.32 -6.58
CA PHE A 379 -3.80 8.36 -7.76
C PHE A 379 -4.61 8.66 -9.03
N GLU A 380 -5.71 7.95 -9.26
CA GLU A 380 -6.63 8.17 -10.39
C GLU A 380 -7.26 9.58 -10.39
N ILE A 381 -7.46 10.17 -9.20
CA ILE A 381 -7.98 11.55 -9.06
C ILE A 381 -6.92 12.58 -9.45
N LEU A 382 -5.67 12.35 -9.04
CA LEU A 382 -4.54 13.23 -9.34
C LEU A 382 -4.10 13.12 -10.80
N PHE A 383 -4.22 11.93 -11.39
CA PHE A 383 -3.78 11.62 -12.74
C PHE A 383 -4.89 10.91 -13.54
N PRO A 384 -5.97 11.62 -13.91
CA PRO A 384 -7.10 11.02 -14.63
C PRO A 384 -6.69 10.33 -15.95
N GLU A 385 -5.64 10.83 -16.61
CA GLU A 385 -5.06 10.26 -17.82
C GLU A 385 -4.56 8.82 -17.63
N SER A 386 -4.28 8.40 -16.39
CA SER A 386 -3.90 7.01 -16.10
C SER A 386 -5.04 6.01 -16.36
N LYS A 387 -6.30 6.47 -16.45
CA LYS A 387 -7.47 5.64 -16.77
C LYS A 387 -7.78 5.54 -18.25
N ASP A 388 -7.51 6.60 -19.01
CA ASP A 388 -8.03 6.75 -20.38
C ASP A 388 -7.32 5.85 -21.39
N ASP A 389 -6.13 5.33 -21.06
CA ASP A 389 -5.33 4.49 -21.96
C ASP A 389 -5.33 3.00 -21.59
N MET A 390 -6.52 2.46 -21.29
CA MET A 390 -6.74 1.01 -21.16
C MET A 390 -6.76 0.29 -22.52
N ASN A 391 -6.35 0.96 -23.60
CA ASN A 391 -6.15 0.33 -24.90
C ASN A 391 -4.84 -0.46 -24.84
N TYR A 392 -4.93 -1.65 -24.25
CA TYR A 392 -3.84 -2.58 -23.92
C TYR A 392 -2.90 -2.82 -25.11
N ASN A 393 -1.88 -1.99 -25.25
CA ASN A 393 -0.70 -2.38 -26.00
C ASN A 393 0.19 -3.15 -25.03
N ILE A 394 0.52 -4.41 -25.36
CA ILE A 394 1.46 -5.25 -24.59
C ILE A 394 2.77 -4.49 -24.31
N ARG A 395 3.11 -3.53 -25.17
CA ARG A 395 4.25 -2.59 -25.06
C ARG A 395 4.26 -1.71 -23.82
N ASP A 396 3.09 -1.36 -23.31
CA ASP A 396 2.96 -0.49 -22.14
C ASP A 396 2.89 -1.32 -20.84
N ALA A 397 2.73 -2.65 -20.96
CA ALA A 397 2.60 -3.60 -19.87
C ALA A 397 3.96 -4.21 -19.43
N LEU A 398 5.03 -3.41 -19.46
CA LEU A 398 6.39 -3.87 -19.09
C LEU A 398 6.43 -4.42 -17.65
N VAL A 399 5.89 -3.65 -16.69
CA VAL A 399 5.73 -4.09 -15.29
C VAL A 399 4.93 -5.38 -15.22
N SER A 400 3.78 -5.46 -15.89
CA SER A 400 2.92 -6.65 -15.82
C SER A 400 3.62 -7.90 -16.36
N THR A 401 4.36 -7.76 -17.46
CA THR A 401 5.10 -8.88 -18.06
C THR A 401 6.25 -9.33 -17.15
N ARG A 402 7.00 -8.37 -16.59
CA ARG A 402 8.10 -8.65 -15.66
C ARG A 402 7.61 -9.28 -14.37
N LEU A 403 6.54 -8.74 -13.78
CA LEU A 403 5.87 -9.30 -12.61
C LEU A 403 5.41 -10.73 -12.88
N HIS A 404 4.71 -10.97 -13.99
CA HIS A 404 4.24 -12.31 -14.32
C HIS A 404 5.39 -13.32 -14.47
N MET A 405 6.49 -12.94 -15.14
CA MET A 405 7.68 -13.78 -15.23
C MET A 405 8.30 -14.05 -13.87
N LEU A 406 8.35 -13.03 -13.00
CA LEU A 406 8.87 -13.14 -11.65
C LEU A 406 7.99 -14.04 -10.78
N ASP A 407 6.67 -13.92 -10.87
CA ASP A 407 5.72 -14.78 -10.18
C ASP A 407 5.89 -16.24 -10.62
N CYS A 408 6.13 -16.50 -11.91
CA CYS A 408 6.47 -17.83 -12.40
C CYS A 408 7.79 -18.36 -11.82
N GLU A 409 8.82 -17.53 -11.66
CA GLU A 409 10.09 -17.91 -11.01
C GLU A 409 9.89 -18.23 -9.53
N VAL A 410 9.14 -17.36 -8.85
CA VAL A 410 8.84 -17.46 -7.43
C VAL A 410 8.00 -18.70 -7.14
N GLU A 411 7.01 -19.02 -7.96
CA GLU A 411 6.19 -20.22 -7.80
C GLU A 411 7.00 -21.51 -8.04
N ARG A 412 7.93 -21.51 -9.01
CA ARG A 412 8.86 -22.65 -9.17
C ARG A 412 9.77 -22.80 -7.95
N PHE A 413 10.31 -21.69 -7.44
CA PHE A 413 11.14 -21.70 -6.24
C PHE A 413 10.36 -22.22 -5.03
N LYS A 414 9.12 -21.77 -4.86
CA LYS A 414 8.19 -22.25 -3.83
C LYS A 414 8.00 -23.78 -3.89
N GLN A 415 7.76 -24.35 -5.07
CA GLN A 415 7.61 -25.81 -5.21
C GLN A 415 8.85 -26.58 -4.74
N THR A 416 10.04 -26.08 -5.07
CA THR A 416 11.32 -26.67 -4.63
C THR A 416 11.49 -26.56 -3.12
N ILE A 417 11.36 -25.35 -2.56
CA ILE A 417 11.69 -25.09 -1.16
C ILE A 417 10.66 -25.68 -0.20
N CYS A 418 9.37 -25.69 -0.56
CA CYS A 418 8.31 -26.24 0.28
C CYS A 418 8.45 -27.75 0.49
N SER A 419 9.16 -28.44 -0.41
CA SER A 419 9.54 -29.84 -0.24
C SER A 419 10.68 -30.00 0.77
N GLU A 420 11.68 -29.11 0.74
CA GLU A 420 12.83 -29.11 1.67
C GLU A 420 12.43 -28.80 3.12
N ILE A 421 11.43 -27.92 3.34
CA ILE A 421 10.96 -27.52 4.69
C ILE A 421 9.66 -28.22 5.12
N SER A 422 9.27 -29.30 4.43
CA SER A 422 8.00 -29.99 4.66
C SER A 422 7.88 -30.66 6.04
N ASP A 423 9.01 -31.01 6.66
CA ASP A 423 9.08 -31.71 7.94
C ASP A 423 8.88 -30.80 9.18
N VAL A 424 8.76 -29.48 9.00
CA VAL A 424 8.60 -28.53 10.11
C VAL A 424 7.16 -28.56 10.65
N ASP A 425 6.97 -28.89 11.92
CA ASP A 425 5.67 -28.72 12.58
C ASP A 425 5.39 -27.23 12.81
N MET A 426 4.13 -26.82 12.61
CA MET A 426 3.66 -25.47 12.88
C MET A 426 4.02 -24.99 14.30
N ASN A 427 3.92 -25.87 15.30
CA ASN A 427 4.21 -25.51 16.69
C ASN A 427 5.69 -25.28 16.97
N ASP A 428 6.58 -25.87 16.18
CA ASP A 428 8.03 -25.71 16.33
C ASP A 428 8.47 -24.28 15.99
N LEU A 429 7.71 -23.57 15.14
CA LEU A 429 7.97 -22.17 14.81
C LEU A 429 7.84 -21.19 15.99
N LYS A 430 7.27 -21.64 17.13
CA LYS A 430 7.27 -20.85 18.38
C LYS A 430 8.65 -20.79 19.02
N ASP A 431 9.54 -21.74 18.72
CA ASP A 431 10.93 -21.72 19.18
C ASP A 431 11.76 -20.76 18.29
N PRO A 432 12.35 -19.69 18.86
CA PRO A 432 13.15 -18.75 18.09
C PRO A 432 14.33 -19.36 17.33
N LEU A 433 14.93 -20.44 17.84
CA LEU A 433 16.04 -21.11 17.16
C LEU A 433 15.55 -21.88 15.93
N ILE A 434 14.37 -22.51 16.00
CA ILE A 434 13.79 -23.22 14.86
C ILE A 434 13.32 -22.21 13.81
N ALA A 435 12.58 -21.18 14.23
CA ALA A 435 12.14 -20.09 13.36
C ALA A 435 13.33 -19.43 12.62
N GLY A 436 14.39 -19.10 13.34
CA GLY A 436 15.61 -18.53 12.76
C GLY A 436 16.25 -19.46 11.73
N ARG A 437 16.43 -20.75 12.05
CA ARG A 437 16.97 -21.74 11.10
C ARG A 437 16.13 -21.88 9.83
N VAL A 438 14.80 -21.87 9.95
CA VAL A 438 13.88 -21.95 8.80
C VAL A 438 14.03 -20.71 7.91
N LEU A 439 14.08 -19.51 8.50
CA LEU A 439 14.24 -18.26 7.78
C LEU A 439 15.62 -18.14 7.10
N ASP A 440 16.69 -18.55 7.79
CA ASP A 440 18.04 -18.59 7.25
C ASP A 440 18.12 -19.60 6.10
N GLY A 441 17.56 -20.79 6.28
CA GLY A 441 17.46 -21.83 5.25
C GLY A 441 16.74 -21.32 4.00
N LEU A 442 15.59 -20.65 4.17
CA LEU A 442 14.86 -20.04 3.06
C LEU A 442 15.70 -18.97 2.35
N THR A 443 16.40 -18.12 3.12
CA THR A 443 17.24 -17.05 2.56
C THR A 443 18.41 -17.62 1.76
N VAL A 444 19.09 -18.65 2.28
CA VAL A 444 20.18 -19.35 1.59
C VAL A 444 19.67 -20.03 0.32
N SER A 445 18.55 -20.75 0.39
CA SER A 445 17.95 -21.39 -0.79
C SER A 445 17.50 -20.37 -1.83
N ALA A 446 16.92 -19.23 -1.41
CA ALA A 446 16.57 -18.14 -2.32
C ALA A 446 17.81 -17.57 -3.02
N LYS A 447 18.88 -17.26 -2.29
CA LYS A 447 20.13 -16.78 -2.90
C LYS A 447 20.74 -17.81 -3.87
N ARG A 448 20.63 -19.10 -3.54
CA ARG A 448 21.11 -20.21 -4.39
C ARG A 448 20.30 -20.28 -5.70
N GLU A 449 18.98 -20.36 -5.61
CA GLU A 449 18.09 -20.64 -6.76
C GLU A 449 17.72 -19.38 -7.55
N LEU A 450 17.43 -18.27 -6.86
CA LEU A 450 16.99 -17.02 -7.46
C LEU A 450 18.12 -16.02 -7.69
N GLY A 451 19.29 -16.27 -7.11
CA GLY A 451 20.48 -15.43 -7.21
C GLY A 451 20.54 -14.26 -6.21
N THR A 452 19.45 -14.03 -5.48
CA THR A 452 19.36 -13.05 -4.39
C THR A 452 18.25 -13.46 -3.42
N SER A 453 18.06 -12.73 -2.33
CA SER A 453 16.95 -12.98 -1.38
C SER A 453 15.58 -12.58 -1.98
N ILE A 454 14.49 -13.11 -1.43
CA ILE A 454 13.12 -12.78 -1.85
C ILE A 454 12.84 -11.26 -1.76
N ASP A 455 13.38 -10.54 -0.77
CA ASP A 455 13.16 -9.09 -0.66
C ASP A 455 13.77 -8.32 -1.83
N HIS A 456 15.00 -8.70 -2.14
CA HIS A 456 15.78 -8.07 -3.18
C HIS A 456 15.29 -8.42 -4.59
N ILE A 457 14.61 -9.55 -4.81
CA ILE A 457 14.18 -9.93 -6.16
C ILE A 457 13.16 -8.94 -6.75
N TYR A 458 12.23 -8.46 -5.92
CA TYR A 458 11.23 -7.48 -6.33
C TYR A 458 11.85 -6.07 -6.42
N LYS A 459 12.79 -5.73 -5.53
CA LYS A 459 13.52 -4.45 -5.55
C LYS A 459 14.36 -4.34 -6.83
N ASP A 460 15.10 -5.41 -7.15
CA ASP A 460 15.84 -5.56 -8.40
C ASP A 460 14.95 -5.35 -9.62
N MET A 461 13.79 -6.01 -9.66
CA MET A 461 12.86 -5.88 -10.79
C MET A 461 12.42 -4.42 -10.96
N VAL A 462 12.12 -3.70 -9.88
CA VAL A 462 11.71 -2.30 -9.97
C VAL A 462 12.87 -1.39 -10.33
N SER A 463 14.07 -1.61 -9.79
CA SER A 463 15.27 -0.89 -10.21
C SER A 463 15.56 -1.09 -11.70
N ASP A 464 15.48 -2.33 -12.19
CA ASP A 464 15.66 -2.68 -13.60
C ASP A 464 14.59 -1.97 -14.47
N LEU A 465 13.34 -1.89 -13.99
CA LEU A 465 12.25 -1.15 -14.67
C LEU A 465 12.50 0.36 -14.69
N ILE A 466 12.97 0.93 -13.59
CA ILE A 466 13.28 2.35 -13.46
C ILE A 466 14.41 2.73 -14.43
N GLU A 467 15.46 1.91 -14.50
CA GLU A 467 16.57 2.09 -15.44
C GLU A 467 16.07 2.13 -16.89
N VAL A 468 15.17 1.21 -17.25
CA VAL A 468 14.52 1.21 -18.58
C VAL A 468 13.72 2.49 -18.79
N LEU A 469 12.88 2.90 -17.83
CA LEU A 469 12.05 4.10 -17.96
C LEU A 469 12.87 5.39 -18.06
N GLN A 470 14.09 5.40 -17.52
CA GLN A 470 14.99 6.55 -17.55
C GLN A 470 15.92 6.58 -18.76
N SER A 471 16.14 5.46 -19.46
CA SER A 471 16.96 5.40 -20.68
C SER A 471 16.12 5.39 -21.96
N PRO A 472 16.16 6.47 -22.76
CA PRO A 472 15.50 6.52 -24.07
C PRO A 472 16.00 5.44 -25.03
N GLU A 473 17.28 5.07 -24.96
CA GLU A 473 17.91 4.06 -25.80
C GLU A 473 17.38 2.66 -25.47
N LEU A 474 17.32 2.30 -24.18
CA LEU A 474 16.77 1.03 -23.73
C LEU A 474 15.29 0.92 -24.14
N LEU A 475 14.53 1.99 -24.00
CA LEU A 475 13.13 2.05 -24.44
C LEU A 475 13.00 1.85 -25.94
N ALA A 476 13.73 2.61 -26.76
CA ALA A 476 13.68 2.50 -28.21
C ALA A 476 14.00 1.06 -28.68
N HIS A 477 15.02 0.45 -28.08
CA HIS A 477 15.40 -0.92 -28.40
C HIS A 477 14.34 -1.94 -27.94
N LEU A 478 13.73 -1.75 -26.77
CA LEU A 478 12.65 -2.59 -26.26
C LEU A 478 11.43 -2.58 -27.18
N PHE A 479 11.07 -1.41 -27.74
CA PHE A 479 10.01 -1.31 -28.74
C PHE A 479 10.35 -2.04 -30.05
N GLU A 480 11.60 -2.01 -30.51
CA GLU A 480 12.05 -2.79 -31.67
C GLU A 480 11.95 -4.30 -31.41
N VAL A 481 12.37 -4.75 -30.22
CA VAL A 481 12.32 -6.17 -29.81
C VAL A 481 10.88 -6.67 -29.71
N MET A 482 9.96 -5.85 -29.21
CA MET A 482 8.54 -6.21 -29.07
C MET A 482 7.75 -6.15 -30.39
N HIS A 483 8.33 -5.61 -31.46
CA HIS A 483 7.69 -5.54 -32.77
C HIS A 483 7.76 -6.86 -33.56
N ASP A 484 8.70 -7.75 -33.25
CA ASP A 484 8.89 -9.03 -33.94
C ASP A 484 9.41 -10.12 -32.98
N PRO A 485 8.50 -10.86 -32.31
CA PRO A 485 8.85 -11.90 -31.34
C PRO A 485 9.75 -13.01 -31.88
N LEU A 486 9.79 -13.21 -33.21
CA LEU A 486 10.54 -14.30 -33.86
C LEU A 486 11.99 -13.89 -34.15
N ARG A 487 12.27 -12.61 -34.40
CA ARG A 487 13.65 -12.08 -34.54
C ARG A 487 14.41 -11.92 -33.22
N ILE A 488 13.73 -12.10 -32.10
CA ILE A 488 14.27 -12.00 -30.73
C ILE A 488 15.46 -12.94 -30.52
N TYR A 489 15.40 -14.18 -31.03
CA TYR A 489 16.44 -15.17 -30.77
C TYR A 489 17.75 -14.90 -31.52
N GLU A 490 17.70 -14.26 -32.68
CA GLU A 490 18.89 -14.00 -33.51
C GLU A 490 19.66 -12.74 -33.13
N ARG A 491 18.99 -11.72 -32.54
CA ARG A 491 19.64 -10.45 -32.15
C ARG A 491 20.12 -10.42 -30.70
N LEU A 492 19.44 -11.11 -29.78
CA LEU A 492 19.79 -11.13 -28.35
C LEU A 492 21.16 -11.73 -28.03
N GLU A 493 21.82 -12.41 -28.97
CA GLU A 493 23.13 -13.02 -28.73
C GLU A 493 24.29 -12.01 -28.71
N LYS A 494 24.09 -10.77 -29.18
CA LYS A 494 25.18 -9.82 -29.47
C LYS A 494 25.38 -8.66 -28.47
N ASP A 495 24.40 -8.27 -27.66
CA ASP A 495 24.51 -7.10 -26.74
C ASP A 495 24.40 -7.49 -25.25
N SER A 496 25.53 -7.48 -24.53
CA SER A 496 25.64 -8.05 -23.17
C SER A 496 25.00 -7.24 -22.03
N HIS A 497 24.79 -5.92 -22.21
CA HIS A 497 24.20 -5.05 -21.17
C HIS A 497 22.67 -5.04 -21.20
N PHE A 498 22.06 -5.21 -22.38
CA PHE A 498 20.60 -5.24 -22.55
C PHE A 498 19.99 -6.58 -22.10
N LEU A 499 20.79 -7.63 -22.21
CA LEU A 499 20.45 -8.98 -21.82
C LEU A 499 20.05 -9.07 -20.33
N SER A 500 20.73 -8.42 -19.39
CA SER A 500 20.37 -8.50 -17.95
C SER A 500 18.96 -7.98 -17.63
N ILE A 501 18.49 -6.96 -18.35
CA ILE A 501 17.24 -6.26 -18.07
C ILE A 501 16.04 -7.02 -18.65
N LEU A 502 16.19 -7.62 -19.83
CA LEU A 502 15.10 -8.32 -20.51
C LEU A 502 15.23 -9.84 -20.60
N GLU A 503 16.32 -10.42 -20.11
CA GLU A 503 16.74 -11.80 -20.39
C GLU A 503 15.60 -12.81 -20.28
N PRO A 504 15.37 -13.65 -21.31
CA PRO A 504 14.53 -14.84 -21.18
C PRO A 504 15.28 -15.98 -20.48
N ASN A 505 16.62 -15.98 -20.47
CA ASN A 505 17.40 -17.03 -19.84
C ASN A 505 17.50 -16.84 -18.32
N PHE A 506 16.75 -17.66 -17.58
CA PHE A 506 16.73 -17.70 -16.12
C PHE A 506 18.13 -17.75 -15.50
N LYS A 507 19.07 -18.51 -16.07
CA LYS A 507 20.43 -18.67 -15.51
C LYS A 507 21.21 -17.37 -15.50
N ARG A 508 21.07 -16.56 -16.55
CA ARG A 508 21.80 -15.29 -16.65
C ARG A 508 21.18 -14.23 -15.72
N ARG A 509 19.85 -14.20 -15.57
CA ARG A 509 19.17 -13.36 -14.55
C ARG A 509 19.65 -13.69 -13.14
N VAL A 510 19.70 -14.97 -12.80
CA VAL A 510 20.24 -15.46 -11.52
C VAL A 510 21.70 -15.00 -11.34
N GLN A 511 22.53 -15.08 -12.38
CA GLN A 511 23.91 -14.63 -12.29
C GLN A 511 24.03 -13.10 -12.11
N ALA A 512 23.24 -12.31 -12.83
CA ALA A 512 23.22 -10.85 -12.68
C ALA A 512 22.79 -10.45 -11.25
N ARG A 513 21.74 -11.10 -10.71
CA ARG A 513 21.30 -10.91 -9.33
C ARG A 513 22.39 -11.28 -8.32
N ARG A 514 23.15 -12.36 -8.55
CA ARG A 514 24.29 -12.73 -7.68
C ARG A 514 25.39 -11.66 -7.68
N VAL A 515 25.68 -11.08 -8.84
CA VAL A 515 26.65 -9.98 -8.94
C VAL A 515 26.17 -8.77 -8.15
N ARG A 516 24.89 -8.40 -8.27
CA ARG A 516 24.28 -7.31 -7.47
C ARG A 516 24.28 -7.61 -5.98
N ASP A 517 23.91 -8.83 -5.58
CA ASP A 517 23.88 -9.27 -4.18
C ASP A 517 25.30 -9.28 -3.55
N ALA A 518 26.30 -9.70 -4.32
CA ALA A 518 27.71 -9.61 -3.93
C ALA A 518 28.15 -8.15 -3.76
N GLY A 519 27.76 -7.27 -4.70
CA GLY A 519 28.00 -5.83 -4.60
C GLY A 519 27.39 -5.21 -3.33
N ARG A 520 26.14 -5.57 -2.99
CA ARG A 520 25.47 -5.15 -1.75
C ARG A 520 26.21 -5.60 -0.49
N SER A 521 26.79 -6.80 -0.53
CA SER A 521 27.55 -7.35 0.59
C SER A 521 28.92 -6.68 0.80
N LEU A 522 29.44 -6.00 -0.23
CA LEU A 522 30.72 -5.28 -0.18
C LEU A 522 30.57 -3.81 0.23
N LEU A 523 29.39 -3.22 -0.01
CA LEU A 523 29.10 -1.88 0.46
C LEU A 523 28.91 -1.92 1.98
N PRO A 524 29.48 -0.97 2.75
CA PRO A 524 29.11 -0.80 4.14
C PRO A 524 27.61 -0.60 4.16
N SER A 525 26.91 -1.57 4.73
CA SER A 525 25.47 -1.62 4.72
C SER A 525 24.95 -0.44 5.54
N TYR A 526 24.59 0.66 4.88
CA TYR A 526 23.86 1.76 5.51
C TYR A 526 22.52 1.26 6.09
N GLU A 527 21.97 0.17 5.56
CA GLU A 527 20.79 -0.50 6.11
C GLU A 527 21.04 -1.26 7.44
N THR A 528 22.30 -1.50 7.86
CA THR A 528 22.62 -2.32 9.06
C THR A 528 23.15 -1.50 10.25
N GLU A 529 23.28 -0.17 10.16
CA GLU A 529 23.58 0.65 11.36
C GLU A 529 22.40 0.74 12.35
N LEU A 530 21.22 0.23 11.99
CA LEU A 530 20.17 -0.12 12.95
C LEU A 530 20.41 -1.56 13.47
N GLY A 531 21.24 -1.65 14.51
CA GLY A 531 21.95 -2.85 14.95
C GLY A 531 21.14 -4.09 15.33
N PHE A 532 21.70 -5.26 15.01
CA PHE A 532 21.21 -6.58 15.40
C PHE A 532 22.30 -7.43 16.06
N ALA A 533 22.33 -7.44 17.39
CA ALA A 533 22.90 -8.54 18.18
C ALA A 533 22.40 -8.48 19.64
N GLY A 534 21.59 -9.45 20.07
CA GLY A 534 21.24 -9.58 21.48
C GLY A 534 20.07 -10.51 21.76
N ARG A 535 20.35 -11.61 22.46
CA ARG A 535 19.47 -12.71 22.86
C ARG A 535 18.43 -12.26 23.91
N TRP A 536 17.13 -12.53 23.72
CA TRP A 536 16.08 -12.17 24.70
C TRP A 536 15.07 -13.27 25.03
N ARG A 537 14.71 -13.35 26.32
CA ARG A 537 13.57 -14.10 26.89
C ARG A 537 12.34 -13.19 26.96
N MET A 538 11.18 -13.71 26.60
CA MET A 538 9.89 -12.99 26.59
C MET A 538 9.06 -13.25 27.85
N ALA A 539 8.42 -12.20 28.38
CA ALA A 539 7.36 -12.28 29.37
C ALA A 539 6.03 -11.71 28.82
N GLY A 540 4.98 -12.53 28.86
CA GLY A 540 3.59 -12.13 29.13
C GLY A 540 2.77 -11.45 28.03
N GLY A 541 2.04 -12.25 27.24
CA GLY A 541 1.06 -11.78 26.27
C GLY A 541 -0.29 -11.35 26.87
N ARG A 542 -0.99 -10.44 26.16
CA ARG A 542 -2.46 -10.28 26.22
C ARG A 542 -3.03 -10.02 24.83
N ARG A 543 -4.12 -10.72 24.51
CA ARG A 543 -4.92 -10.67 23.27
C ARG A 543 -5.59 -9.31 23.08
N ARG A 544 -5.83 -8.95 21.83
CA ARG A 544 -5.99 -7.56 21.39
C ARG A 544 -6.90 -7.52 20.14
N ILE A 545 -7.91 -6.65 20.12
CA ILE A 545 -8.94 -6.49 19.06
C ILE A 545 -8.79 -5.08 18.46
N VAL A 546 -8.82 -4.93 17.13
CA VAL A 546 -8.50 -3.69 16.39
C VAL A 546 -9.77 -2.93 15.93
N ARG A 547 -9.73 -1.58 15.91
CA ARG A 547 -10.72 -0.68 15.26
C ARG A 547 -10.01 0.43 14.46
N SER A 548 -10.76 1.09 13.57
CA SER A 548 -10.28 2.06 12.57
C SER A 548 -10.33 3.53 12.99
N GLU A 549 -9.19 4.19 12.90
CA GLU A 549 -9.13 5.56 12.41
C GLU A 549 -9.06 5.60 10.86
N ILE A 550 -8.43 4.61 10.20
CA ILE A 550 -8.13 4.67 8.76
C ILE A 550 -9.38 4.50 7.86
N ALA A 551 -10.34 3.65 8.24
CA ALA A 551 -11.62 3.59 7.54
C ALA A 551 -12.37 4.93 7.66
N GLN A 552 -12.38 5.59 8.82
CA GLN A 552 -13.02 6.91 8.96
C GLN A 552 -12.36 7.97 8.09
N THR A 553 -11.03 7.99 7.96
CA THR A 553 -10.32 8.89 7.03
C THR A 553 -10.65 8.58 5.56
N ILE A 554 -10.66 7.30 5.18
CA ILE A 554 -11.03 6.85 3.83
C ILE A 554 -12.50 7.18 3.51
N LEU A 555 -13.41 7.11 4.48
CA LEU A 555 -14.85 7.31 4.28
C LEU A 555 -15.27 8.79 4.41
N ALA A 556 -14.54 9.59 5.19
CA ALA A 556 -14.68 11.04 5.20
C ALA A 556 -14.30 11.67 3.84
N LEU A 557 -13.33 11.10 3.12
CA LEU A 557 -13.04 11.44 1.72
C LEU A 557 -14.26 11.21 0.81
N PHE A 558 -15.14 10.27 1.15
CA PHE A 558 -16.23 9.80 0.30
C PHE A 558 -17.66 10.24 0.70
N ASP A 559 -17.87 10.78 1.90
CA ASP A 559 -19.20 11.16 2.43
C ASP A 559 -19.72 12.54 1.90
N LYS A 560 -19.92 12.73 0.58
CA LYS A 560 -20.80 13.82 0.07
C LYS A 560 -21.94 13.25 -0.80
N PRO A 561 -23.22 13.57 -0.51
CA PRO A 561 -24.37 13.06 -1.26
C PRO A 561 -24.80 14.03 -2.36
N HIS A 562 -24.48 13.78 -3.63
CA HIS A 562 -25.17 14.42 -4.75
C HIS A 562 -25.33 13.45 -5.94
N LEU A 563 -26.38 12.63 -5.89
CA LEU A 563 -27.06 12.06 -7.05
C LEU A 563 -28.57 12.10 -6.80
N GLN A 564 -29.14 13.29 -6.91
CA GLN A 564 -30.53 13.47 -7.31
C GLN A 564 -30.52 14.58 -8.36
N GLY A 565 -30.80 14.21 -9.61
CA GLY A 565 -30.77 15.13 -10.74
C GLY A 565 -30.22 14.44 -11.99
N GLY A 566 -30.91 13.39 -12.44
CA GLY A 566 -30.64 12.73 -13.72
C GLY A 566 -31.92 12.04 -14.16
N ASP A 567 -32.63 12.68 -15.09
CA ASP A 567 -33.84 12.19 -15.74
C ASP A 567 -33.75 10.70 -16.10
N LEU A 568 -34.59 9.90 -15.44
CA LEU A 568 -35.03 8.61 -15.95
C LEU A 568 -36.28 8.84 -16.80
N ASN A 569 -36.10 9.41 -17.99
CA ASN A 569 -37.05 9.30 -19.07
C ASN A 569 -36.32 8.69 -20.27
N GLY A 570 -36.46 7.38 -20.41
CA GLY A 570 -36.04 6.71 -21.64
C GLY A 570 -35.76 5.24 -21.43
N ILE A 571 -36.63 4.42 -22.03
CA ILE A 571 -36.42 3.01 -22.38
C ILE A 571 -36.81 2.02 -21.26
N CYS A 572 -38.08 1.62 -21.20
CA CYS A 572 -38.54 0.35 -21.80
C CYS A 572 -39.97 -0.01 -21.30
N ALA A 573 -40.93 -0.14 -22.23
CA ALA A 573 -41.89 -1.26 -22.31
C ALA A 573 -43.10 -0.89 -23.19
N CYS A 574 -43.11 -1.45 -24.40
CA CYS A 574 -44.33 -1.71 -25.15
C CYS A 574 -45.16 -2.78 -24.41
N THR A 575 -46.46 -2.57 -24.23
CA THR A 575 -47.56 -3.32 -24.87
C THR A 575 -48.91 -3.15 -24.18
N ALA A 576 -49.91 -2.86 -25.03
CA ALA A 576 -51.31 -3.29 -25.00
C ALA A 576 -52.28 -2.81 -23.90
N GLY A 577 -53.37 -2.17 -24.35
CA GLY A 577 -54.70 -2.69 -24.03
C GLY A 577 -55.74 -1.71 -23.49
N THR A 578 -56.57 -1.22 -24.40
CA THR A 578 -58.05 -1.08 -24.28
C THR A 578 -58.69 -0.11 -23.27
N ASN A 579 -59.44 0.82 -23.86
CA ASN A 579 -60.87 1.13 -23.64
C ASN A 579 -61.24 2.55 -23.17
N ILE A 580 -62.12 3.11 -24.01
CA ILE A 580 -62.94 4.34 -23.95
C ILE A 580 -62.22 5.63 -24.34
#